data_AF-W8EZS3-F1
#
_entry.id   AF-W8EZS3-F1
#
_cell.length_a   1.000
_cell.length_b   1.000
_cell.length_c   1.000
_cell.angle_alpha   90.00
_cell.angle_beta   90.00
_cell.angle_gamma   90.00
#
_symmetry.space_group_name_H-M   'P 1'
#
loop_
_entity.id
_entity.type
_entity.pdbx_description
1 polymer ?
#
loop_
_entity_poly.entity_id
_entity_poly.type
_entity_poly.pdbx_seq_one_letter_code
_entity_poly.pdbx_strand_id
1 'polypeptide(L)'
;MSVLNALINISFQAPVAVIEKWLTQENLLAYLSPDEAAILTKTNKQLTEQELANLRWNLESLWAMMWATQMVSELDPVKWCGDNMASLLPNLEQGQTNEKLTGLQNLRSAAELYRMLDFYYRLHWYCVDERLHGRAANVSESLVYERRKALEWIYNNQYEWDDVEMST
;
A
#
# COMPACT_ATOMS: atom_id res chain seq x y z
N MET A 1 -4.45 0.41 6.08
CA MET A 1 -5.16 -0.42 5.07
C MET A 1 -6.38 0.27 4.49
N SER A 2 -7.41 0.61 5.28
CA SER A 2 -8.66 1.22 4.77
C SER A 2 -8.45 2.57 4.09
N VAL A 3 -7.58 3.42 4.65
CA VAL A 3 -7.18 4.70 4.06
C VAL A 3 -6.54 4.48 2.68
N LEU A 4 -5.51 3.63 2.58
CA LEU A 4 -4.87 3.27 1.31
C LEU A 4 -5.87 2.74 0.28
N ASN A 5 -6.77 1.81 0.68
CA ASN A 5 -7.81 1.31 -0.22
C ASN A 5 -8.65 2.47 -0.79
N ALA A 6 -9.08 3.40 0.05
CA ALA A 6 -9.88 4.53 -0.37
C ALA A 6 -9.12 5.45 -1.35
N LEU A 7 -7.87 5.81 -1.03
CA LEU A 7 -7.07 6.74 -1.83
C LEU A 7 -6.64 6.15 -3.18
N ILE A 8 -6.36 4.85 -3.25
CA ILE A 8 -6.03 4.16 -4.52
C ILE A 8 -7.14 4.36 -5.55
N ASN A 9 -8.42 4.42 -5.15
CA ASN A 9 -9.53 4.63 -6.07
C ASN A 9 -9.43 5.98 -6.82
N ILE A 10 -8.78 7.00 -6.24
CA ILE A 10 -8.54 8.28 -6.92
C ILE A 10 -7.65 8.07 -8.16
N SER A 11 -6.66 7.17 -8.09
CA SER A 11 -5.83 6.81 -9.25
C SER A 11 -6.62 6.17 -10.40
N PHE A 12 -7.77 5.57 -10.08
CA PHE A 12 -8.74 5.02 -11.02
C PHE A 12 -9.85 6.02 -11.38
N GLN A 13 -9.59 7.32 -11.22
CA GLN A 13 -10.49 8.42 -11.57
C GLN A 13 -11.72 8.57 -10.65
N ALA A 14 -11.74 7.94 -9.48
CA ALA A 14 -12.78 8.22 -8.50
C ALA A 14 -12.72 9.71 -8.08
N PRO A 15 -13.87 10.40 -7.96
CA PRO A 15 -13.88 11.80 -7.53
C PRO A 15 -13.32 11.94 -6.11
N VAL A 16 -12.38 12.87 -5.89
CA VAL A 16 -11.75 13.08 -4.57
C VAL A 16 -12.81 13.34 -3.48
N ALA A 17 -13.85 14.12 -3.81
CA ALA A 17 -14.96 14.41 -2.89
C ALA A 17 -15.76 13.16 -2.45
N VAL A 18 -15.86 12.14 -3.30
CA VAL A 18 -16.52 10.87 -2.95
C VAL A 18 -15.66 10.10 -1.94
N ILE A 19 -14.35 10.07 -2.18
CA ILE A 19 -13.38 9.40 -1.29
C ILE A 19 -13.29 10.10 0.06
N GLU A 20 -13.21 11.44 0.08
CA GLU A 20 -13.22 12.25 1.30
C GLU A 20 -14.50 12.02 2.11
N LYS A 21 -15.66 12.00 1.45
CA LYS A 21 -16.94 11.72 2.11
C LYS A 21 -16.95 10.33 2.74
N TRP A 22 -16.47 9.31 2.04
CA TRP A 22 -16.39 7.95 2.56
C TRP A 22 -15.45 7.88 3.78
N LEU A 23 -14.25 8.47 3.68
CA LEU A 23 -13.30 8.54 4.80
C LEU A 23 -13.89 9.26 6.02
N THR A 24 -14.70 10.30 5.80
CA THR A 24 -15.42 11.01 6.87
C THR A 24 -16.45 10.11 7.54
N GLN A 25 -17.26 9.40 6.75
CA GLN A 25 -18.31 8.51 7.25
C GLN A 25 -17.74 7.36 8.10
N GLU A 26 -16.59 6.83 7.69
CA GLU A 26 -15.91 5.73 8.38
C GLU A 26 -14.98 6.19 9.52
N ASN A 27 -14.93 7.50 9.82
CA ASN A 27 -14.04 8.12 10.83
C ASN A 27 -12.54 7.84 10.60
N LEU A 28 -12.10 7.84 9.34
CA LEU A 28 -10.73 7.50 8.95
C LEU A 28 -9.80 8.70 8.72
N LEU A 29 -10.33 9.93 8.70
CA LEU A 29 -9.55 11.15 8.43
C LEU A 29 -8.39 11.37 9.42
N ALA A 30 -8.52 10.89 10.65
CA ALA A 30 -7.47 11.02 11.67
C ALA A 30 -6.23 10.14 11.42
N TYR A 31 -6.32 9.18 10.49
CA TYR A 31 -5.25 8.24 10.15
C TYR A 31 -4.54 8.57 8.84
N LEU A 32 -4.88 9.69 8.21
CA LEU A 32 -4.23 10.15 7.00
C LEU A 32 -2.81 10.60 7.30
N SER A 33 -1.87 10.19 6.46
CA SER A 33 -0.54 10.80 6.46
C SER A 33 -0.59 12.24 5.93
N PRO A 34 0.43 13.08 6.21
CA PRO A 34 0.51 14.42 5.65
C PRO A 34 0.34 14.48 4.12
N ASP A 35 0.97 13.56 3.39
CA ASP A 35 0.87 13.50 1.92
C ASP A 35 -0.53 13.09 1.47
N GLU A 36 -1.14 12.13 2.16
CA GLU A 36 -2.50 11.67 1.89
C GLU A 36 -3.54 12.77 2.14
N ALA A 37 -3.37 13.54 3.23
CA ALA A 37 -4.22 14.68 3.53
C ALA A 37 -4.08 15.78 2.46
N ALA A 38 -2.87 16.03 1.96
CA ALA A 38 -2.64 17.00 0.90
C ALA A 38 -3.37 16.61 -0.40
N ILE A 39 -3.43 15.32 -0.75
CA ILE A 39 -4.18 14.81 -1.91
C ILE A 39 -5.67 15.13 -1.80
N LEU A 40 -6.26 14.97 -0.60
CA LEU A 40 -7.69 15.23 -0.39
C LEU A 40 -8.07 16.71 -0.53
N THR A 41 -7.12 17.65 -0.33
CA THR A 41 -7.38 19.08 -0.55
C THR A 41 -7.47 19.47 -2.02
N LYS A 42 -7.10 18.57 -2.94
CA LYS A 42 -7.04 18.83 -4.39
C LYS A 42 -8.29 18.29 -5.09
N THR A 43 -8.68 18.97 -6.17
CA THR A 43 -9.63 18.40 -7.14
C THR A 43 -8.90 17.42 -8.06
N ASN A 44 -9.63 16.48 -8.69
CA ASN A 44 -9.05 15.52 -9.63
C ASN A 44 -8.22 16.17 -10.75
N LYS A 45 -8.55 17.40 -11.18
CA LYS A 45 -7.81 18.13 -12.23
C LYS A 45 -6.50 18.75 -11.74
N GLN A 46 -6.35 18.92 -10.43
CA GLN A 46 -5.15 19.47 -9.80
C GLN A 46 -4.14 18.39 -9.41
N LEU A 47 -4.53 17.12 -9.49
CA LEU A 47 -3.64 15.99 -9.24
C LEU A 47 -2.65 15.85 -10.40
N THR A 48 -1.39 15.74 -10.04
CA THR A 48 -0.30 15.51 -10.99
C THR A 48 -0.23 14.03 -11.38
N GLU A 49 0.38 13.74 -12.53
CA GLU A 49 0.62 12.35 -12.97
C GLU A 49 1.46 11.58 -11.94
N GLN A 50 2.42 12.24 -11.28
CA GLN A 50 3.24 11.63 -10.25
C GLN A 50 2.41 11.24 -9.01
N GLU A 51 1.48 12.08 -8.57
CA GLU A 51 0.60 11.75 -7.44
C GLU A 51 -0.31 10.58 -7.76
N LEU A 52 -0.87 10.55 -8.97
CA LEU A 52 -1.67 9.42 -9.44
C LEU A 52 -0.84 8.14 -9.55
N ALA A 53 0.41 8.24 -9.99
CA ALA A 53 1.33 7.11 -10.05
C ALA A 53 1.68 6.59 -8.64
N ASN A 54 1.99 7.48 -7.68
CA ASN A 54 2.26 7.11 -6.29
C ASN A 54 1.06 6.41 -5.65
N LEU A 55 -0.15 6.97 -5.84
CA LEU A 55 -1.39 6.31 -5.40
C LEU A 55 -1.58 4.94 -6.04
N ARG A 56 -1.14 4.76 -7.29
CA ARG A 56 -1.23 3.46 -7.96
C ARG A 56 -0.20 2.46 -7.43
N TRP A 57 1.01 2.90 -7.12
CA TRP A 57 2.05 2.07 -6.49
C TRP A 57 1.62 1.55 -5.12
N ASN A 58 0.80 2.32 -4.39
CA ASN A 58 0.22 1.87 -3.12
C ASN A 58 -0.65 0.59 -3.23
N LEU A 59 -1.02 0.13 -4.43
CA LEU A 59 -1.62 -1.19 -4.63
C LEU A 59 -0.70 -2.30 -4.08
N GLU A 60 0.60 -2.21 -4.34
CA GLU A 60 1.56 -3.22 -3.90
C GLU A 60 1.81 -3.12 -2.39
N SER A 61 1.85 -1.91 -1.84
CA SER A 61 1.86 -1.67 -0.40
C SER A 61 0.62 -2.28 0.27
N LEU A 62 -0.57 -2.07 -0.28
CA LEU A 62 -1.82 -2.62 0.22
C LEU A 62 -1.86 -4.16 0.11
N TRP A 63 -1.31 -4.73 -0.95
CA TRP A 63 -1.19 -6.19 -1.11
C TRP A 63 -0.31 -6.82 -0.03
N ALA A 64 0.81 -6.18 0.33
CA ALA A 64 1.64 -6.60 1.45
C ALA A 64 0.89 -6.49 2.80
N MET A 65 0.09 -5.44 3.01
CA MET A 65 -0.78 -5.35 4.20
C MET A 65 -1.82 -6.47 4.25
N MET A 66 -2.43 -6.82 3.11
CA MET A 66 -3.39 -7.93 3.01
C MET A 66 -2.73 -9.28 3.32
N TRP A 67 -1.47 -9.47 2.89
CA TRP A 67 -0.72 -10.66 3.26
C TRP A 67 -0.46 -10.70 4.78
N ALA A 68 -0.06 -9.57 5.36
CA ALA A 68 0.22 -9.45 6.79
C ALA A 68 -1.02 -9.69 7.67
N THR A 69 -2.22 -9.31 7.22
CA THR A 69 -3.51 -9.59 7.90
C THR A 69 -4.15 -10.91 7.51
N GLN A 70 -3.42 -11.77 6.80
CA GLN A 70 -3.85 -13.10 6.39
C GLN A 70 -5.02 -13.15 5.40
N MET A 71 -5.38 -12.04 4.75
CA MET A 71 -6.38 -12.01 3.69
C MET A 71 -5.91 -12.74 2.43
N VAL A 72 -4.58 -12.76 2.22
CA VAL A 72 -3.94 -13.51 1.13
C VAL A 72 -2.80 -14.36 1.69
N SER A 73 -2.60 -15.55 1.13
CA SER A 73 -1.64 -16.54 1.63
C SER A 73 -0.21 -16.24 1.22
N GLU A 74 0.00 -15.66 0.05
CA GLU A 74 1.31 -15.52 -0.59
C GLU A 74 1.63 -14.07 -0.94
N LEU A 75 2.92 -13.72 -0.83
CA LEU A 75 3.48 -12.43 -1.22
C LEU A 75 4.66 -12.67 -2.16
N ASP A 76 4.35 -13.08 -3.39
CA ASP A 76 5.31 -13.50 -4.41
C ASP A 76 6.02 -12.29 -5.05
N PRO A 77 7.36 -12.17 -4.99
CA PRO A 77 8.09 -10.98 -5.44
C PRO A 77 8.08 -10.75 -6.96
N VAL A 78 7.70 -11.73 -7.77
CA VAL A 78 7.62 -11.58 -9.24
C VAL A 78 6.22 -11.30 -9.75
N LYS A 79 5.18 -11.56 -8.95
CA LYS A 79 3.79 -11.35 -9.34
C LYS A 79 3.28 -10.05 -8.79
N TRP A 80 2.59 -9.27 -9.62
CA TRP A 80 1.78 -8.12 -9.21
C TRP A 80 0.67 -8.53 -8.24
N CYS A 81 0.02 -7.55 -7.60
CA CYS A 81 -1.17 -7.79 -6.79
C CYS A 81 -2.22 -8.64 -7.55
N GLY A 82 -2.89 -9.56 -6.85
CA GLY A 82 -3.79 -10.51 -7.49
C GLY A 82 -5.07 -9.87 -8.05
N ASP A 83 -5.60 -10.44 -9.14
CA ASP A 83 -6.86 -9.97 -9.78
C ASP A 83 -8.07 -9.99 -8.83
N ASN A 84 -8.01 -10.80 -7.76
CA ASN A 84 -9.05 -10.89 -6.75
C ASN A 84 -8.99 -9.77 -5.69
N MET A 85 -7.97 -8.91 -5.69
CA MET A 85 -7.76 -7.88 -4.68
C MET A 85 -8.99 -6.99 -4.47
N ALA A 86 -9.58 -6.49 -5.55
CA ALA A 86 -10.77 -5.63 -5.49
C ALA A 86 -11.98 -6.32 -4.83
N SER A 87 -12.12 -7.65 -4.99
CA SER A 87 -13.23 -8.41 -4.39
C SER A 87 -13.09 -8.56 -2.87
N LEU A 88 -11.85 -8.59 -2.38
CA LEU A 88 -11.51 -8.74 -0.96
C LEU A 88 -11.62 -7.42 -0.17
N LEU A 89 -11.62 -6.28 -0.86
CA LEU A 89 -11.66 -4.94 -0.27
C LEU A 89 -13.08 -4.35 -0.34
N PRO A 90 -13.39 -3.32 0.48
CA PRO A 90 -14.64 -2.57 0.37
C PRO A 90 -14.78 -1.91 -1.01
N ASN A 91 -15.93 -2.11 -1.66
CA ASN A 91 -16.28 -1.42 -2.89
C ASN A 91 -16.95 -0.07 -2.57
N LEU A 92 -16.20 1.01 -2.70
CA LEU A 92 -16.65 2.38 -2.41
C LEU A 92 -17.68 2.89 -3.42
N GLU A 93 -17.62 2.46 -4.69
CA GLU A 93 -18.60 2.81 -5.72
C GLU A 93 -19.99 2.26 -5.38
N GLN A 94 -20.04 1.06 -4.80
CA GLN A 94 -21.26 0.42 -4.33
C GLN A 94 -21.69 0.87 -2.93
N GLY A 95 -20.99 1.84 -2.34
CA GLY A 95 -21.29 2.35 -0.99
C GLY A 95 -21.03 1.34 0.13
N GLN A 96 -20.13 0.37 -0.08
CA GLN A 96 -19.75 -0.55 0.99
C GLN A 96 -18.96 0.19 2.08
N THR A 97 -19.29 -0.11 3.33
CA THR A 97 -18.60 0.38 4.52
C THR A 97 -17.27 -0.34 4.72
N ASN A 98 -16.49 0.07 5.72
CA ASN A 98 -15.20 -0.55 6.03
C ASN A 98 -15.33 -1.94 6.70
N GLU A 99 -16.53 -2.52 6.78
CA GLU A 99 -16.84 -3.77 7.48
C GLU A 99 -15.86 -4.92 7.15
N LYS A 100 -15.53 -5.11 5.86
CA LYS A 100 -14.59 -6.17 5.43
C LYS A 100 -13.21 -6.07 6.09
N LEU A 101 -12.79 -4.88 6.51
CA LEU A 101 -11.48 -4.63 7.11
C LEU A 101 -11.55 -4.46 8.63
N THR A 102 -12.70 -4.04 9.19
CA THR A 102 -12.88 -3.87 10.64
C THR A 102 -12.69 -5.16 11.45
N GLY A 103 -12.91 -6.32 10.84
CA GLY A 103 -12.75 -7.63 11.48
C GLY A 103 -11.32 -8.19 11.46
N LEU A 104 -10.36 -7.50 10.84
CA LEU A 104 -8.98 -7.97 10.73
C LEU A 104 -8.25 -7.79 12.06
N GLN A 105 -8.34 -8.79 12.93
CA GLN A 105 -7.70 -8.74 14.26
C GLN A 105 -6.38 -9.53 14.33
N ASN A 106 -6.07 -10.35 13.33
CA ASN A 106 -4.93 -11.26 13.38
C ASN A 106 -3.88 -10.87 12.34
N LEU A 107 -2.82 -10.22 12.79
CA LEU A 107 -1.58 -10.17 12.03
C LEU A 107 -0.92 -11.54 12.00
N ARG A 108 -0.10 -11.78 10.97
CA ARG A 108 0.89 -12.86 11.00
C ARG A 108 1.82 -12.71 12.20
N SER A 109 2.41 -13.82 12.63
CA SER A 109 3.32 -13.79 13.77
C SER A 109 4.51 -12.87 13.51
N ALA A 110 5.08 -12.28 14.57
CA ALA A 110 6.26 -11.42 14.44
C ALA A 110 7.41 -12.11 13.67
N ALA A 111 7.59 -13.42 13.86
CA ALA A 111 8.59 -14.21 13.14
C ALA A 111 8.28 -14.41 11.65
N GLU A 112 7.01 -14.48 11.26
CA GLU A 112 6.62 -14.51 9.84
C GLU A 112 6.80 -13.15 9.18
N LEU A 113 6.35 -12.08 9.85
CA LEU A 113 6.52 -10.70 9.39
C LEU A 113 8.00 -10.37 9.20
N TYR A 114 8.84 -10.67 10.20
CA TYR A 114 10.28 -10.41 10.14
C TYR A 114 10.97 -11.18 9.00
N ARG A 115 10.64 -12.47 8.81
CA ARG A 115 11.21 -13.27 7.72
C ARG A 115 10.84 -12.71 6.35
N MET A 116 9.60 -12.27 6.17
CA MET A 116 9.16 -11.68 4.91
C MET A 116 9.78 -10.31 4.70
N LEU A 117 9.91 -9.50 5.75
CA LEU A 117 10.60 -8.22 5.70
C LEU A 117 12.08 -8.39 5.33
N ASP A 118 12.82 -9.29 5.98
CA ASP A 118 14.22 -9.60 5.65
C ASP A 118 14.37 -10.10 4.20
N PHE A 119 13.44 -10.91 3.72
CA PHE A 119 13.41 -11.35 2.32
C PHE A 119 13.27 -10.16 1.35
N TYR A 120 12.28 -9.29 1.58
CA TYR A 120 12.06 -8.10 0.75
C TYR A 120 13.18 -7.06 0.87
N TYR A 121 13.81 -6.94 2.04
CA TYR A 121 15.00 -6.13 2.24
C TYR A 121 16.16 -6.59 1.35
N ARG A 122 16.46 -7.89 1.37
CA ARG A 122 17.53 -8.47 0.53
C ARG A 122 17.22 -8.40 -0.97
N LEU A 123 15.95 -8.56 -1.34
CA LEU A 123 15.53 -8.35 -2.73
C LEU A 123 15.72 -6.90 -3.16
N HIS A 124 15.39 -5.93 -2.30
CA HIS A 124 15.60 -4.52 -2.61
C HIS A 124 17.10 -4.25 -2.81
N TRP A 125 17.95 -4.74 -1.90
CA TRP A 125 19.40 -4.67 -2.05
C TRP A 125 19.90 -5.29 -3.36
N TYR A 126 19.37 -6.46 -3.74
CA TYR A 126 19.70 -7.11 -5.02
C TYR A 126 19.32 -6.24 -6.23
N CYS A 127 18.11 -5.64 -6.23
CA CYS A 127 17.71 -4.71 -7.29
C CYS A 127 18.66 -3.51 -7.41
N VAL A 128 19.04 -2.95 -6.27
CA VAL A 128 19.99 -1.82 -6.21
C VAL A 128 21.36 -2.24 -6.75
N ASP A 129 21.89 -3.41 -6.35
CA ASP A 129 23.18 -3.92 -6.85
C ASP A 129 23.17 -4.10 -8.38
N GLU A 130 22.13 -4.74 -8.92
CA GLU A 130 22.00 -4.93 -10.37
C GLU A 130 22.00 -3.57 -11.10
N ARG A 131 21.22 -2.61 -10.60
CA ARG A 131 21.14 -1.25 -11.18
C ARG A 131 22.49 -0.54 -11.13
N LEU A 132 23.20 -0.60 -10.00
CA LEU A 132 24.51 0.04 -9.84
C LEU A 132 25.57 -0.55 -10.80
N HIS A 133 25.42 -1.80 -11.18
CA HIS A 133 26.28 -2.46 -12.16
C HIS A 133 25.73 -2.42 -13.60
N GLY A 134 24.66 -1.65 -13.87
CA GLY A 134 24.07 -1.53 -15.21
C GLY A 134 23.40 -2.81 -15.73
N ARG A 135 23.00 -3.70 -14.82
CA ARG A 135 22.26 -4.93 -15.12
C ARG A 135 20.78 -4.77 -14.74
N ALA A 136 19.94 -5.67 -15.25
CA ALA A 136 18.52 -5.72 -14.91
C ALA A 136 18.27 -6.84 -13.90
N ALA A 137 17.66 -6.49 -12.77
CA ALA A 137 17.17 -7.49 -11.83
C ALA A 137 16.04 -8.32 -12.44
N ASN A 138 15.92 -9.58 -11.99
CA ASN A 138 14.84 -10.48 -12.42
C ASN A 138 13.47 -10.16 -11.78
N VAL A 139 13.40 -9.10 -10.97
CA VAL A 139 12.19 -8.63 -10.27
C VAL A 139 12.07 -7.12 -10.42
N SER A 140 10.85 -6.59 -10.34
CA SER A 140 10.63 -5.14 -10.37
C SER A 140 11.07 -4.49 -9.06
N GLU A 141 12.02 -3.56 -9.13
CA GLU A 141 12.46 -2.79 -7.96
C GLU A 141 11.30 -2.02 -7.32
N SER A 142 10.43 -1.38 -8.12
CA SER A 142 9.28 -0.62 -7.61
C SER A 142 8.27 -1.51 -6.86
N LEU A 143 8.00 -2.73 -7.36
CA LEU A 143 7.15 -3.69 -6.66
C LEU A 143 7.77 -4.08 -5.31
N VAL A 144 9.07 -4.40 -5.32
CA VAL A 144 9.81 -4.79 -4.12
C VAL A 144 9.84 -3.65 -3.11
N TYR A 145 10.05 -2.42 -3.57
CA TYR A 145 10.09 -1.21 -2.75
C TYR A 145 8.78 -1.00 -1.99
N GLU A 146 7.64 -0.98 -2.69
CA GLU A 146 6.33 -0.74 -2.09
C GLU A 146 5.95 -1.82 -1.06
N ARG A 147 6.17 -3.10 -1.41
CA ARG A 147 5.89 -4.20 -0.49
C ARG A 147 6.79 -4.17 0.75
N ARG A 148 8.07 -3.86 0.56
CA ARG A 148 8.99 -3.68 1.69
C ARG A 148 8.52 -2.52 2.57
N LYS A 149 8.18 -1.36 1.99
CA LYS A 149 7.70 -0.19 2.75
C LYS A 149 6.54 -0.56 3.66
N ALA A 150 5.55 -1.27 3.14
CA ALA A 150 4.42 -1.75 3.93
C ALA A 150 4.83 -2.72 5.05
N LEU A 151 5.71 -3.69 4.77
CA LEU A 151 6.19 -4.64 5.77
C LEU A 151 7.02 -3.95 6.87
N GLU A 152 7.87 -2.99 6.49
CA GLU A 152 8.67 -2.16 7.38
C GLU A 152 7.77 -1.37 8.32
N TRP A 153 6.75 -0.70 7.77
CA TRP A 153 5.77 0.06 8.56
C TRP A 153 4.97 -0.82 9.54
N ILE A 154 4.52 -2.01 9.11
CA ILE A 154 3.79 -2.95 9.97
C ILE A 154 4.67 -3.48 11.11
N TYR A 155 5.92 -3.81 10.81
CA TYR A 155 6.84 -4.40 11.78
C TYR A 155 7.42 -3.35 12.73
N ASN A 156 7.79 -2.19 12.20
CA ASN A 156 8.41 -1.08 12.92
C ASN A 156 7.42 0.07 13.09
N ASN A 157 6.61 -0.03 14.15
CA ASN A 157 5.60 0.97 14.53
C ASN A 157 6.19 2.28 15.11
N GLN A 158 7.41 2.66 14.69
CA GLN A 158 8.08 3.90 15.07
C GLN A 158 8.02 4.95 13.96
N TYR A 159 7.75 4.52 12.72
CA TYR A 159 7.70 5.40 11.55
C TYR A 159 6.26 5.73 11.18
N GLU A 160 6.03 6.99 10.85
CA GLU A 160 4.83 7.40 10.15
C GLU A 160 4.87 6.86 8.70
N TRP A 161 3.70 6.75 8.07
CA TRP A 161 3.58 6.14 6.73
C TRP A 161 4.44 6.83 5.65
N ASP A 162 4.61 8.15 5.74
CA ASP A 162 5.40 8.93 4.78
C ASP A 162 6.91 8.88 5.08
N ASP A 163 7.30 8.48 6.30
CA ASP A 163 8.67 8.59 6.84
C ASP A 163 9.35 7.22 7.01
N VAL A 164 8.81 6.16 6.40
CA VAL A 164 9.40 4.82 6.47
C VAL A 164 10.81 4.82 5.85
N GLU A 165 11.80 4.40 6.64
CA GLU A 165 13.20 4.34 6.21
C GLU A 165 13.44 3.19 5.22
N MET A 166 13.85 3.55 4.00
CA MET A 166 13.95 2.60 2.88
C MET A 166 15.37 2.42 2.34
N SER A 167 16.38 3.00 3.00
CA SER A 167 17.78 2.80 2.61
C SER A 167 18.20 1.31 2.64
N THR A 168 19.15 0.98 1.75
CA THR A 168 19.80 -0.34 1.57
C THR A 168 21.27 -0.15 1.28
#